data_AF-A0A7X0HLE5-F1
#
_entry.id   AF-A0A7X0HLE5-F1
#
_cell.length_a   1.000
_cell.length_b   1.000
_cell.length_c   1.000
_cell.angle_alpha   90.00
_cell.angle_beta   90.00
_cell.angle_gamma   90.00
#
_symmetry.space_group_name_H-M   'P 1'
#
loop_
_entity.id
_entity.type
_entity.pdbx_description
1 polymer ?
#
loop_
_entity_poly.entity_id
_entity_poly.type
_entity_poly.pdbx_seq_one_letter_code
_entity_poly.pdbx_strand_id
1 'polypeptide(L)'
;MGTPAAAPGLTFDLHVETRRERTPRPGTVVKAVLQAEARAVGADPTGELPATDLAVALAVDLAPDRDPGPREALADTLLALPDGASFALIGTGGGYPFEGGWAVADAETRGEAAFTAVSRKPYRTPGAQGAQDTGLAGLLAAARTRFAARPLPVRHLLLFSDGTAPVGPLDDEIARCAGEFTCDVLAVSGSWDPLALVTVARNLYGERGLAPEAFAPYATSLIAARRRIRSPGLTLELTLRTGVRLIELQETGGQLLSTAVRPDPGRPGRYQLPTHQWDVGRREYLLQLGVDADTEPLGVDLQLASAALGDAVAPVVVRWETRPRSLSAEERVGTDDNLTVTLADALGRLRQELDRGQLAAHRNRRDSAERHLGAAVQLAHQLGISWPLDRVRTIADIDDAARGIVRLHQSYDQDRLRADILTGGDAGTAQDLLRDYAHGVERRCPRPGCRRPAGLPAAYCITCGEPLR
;
A
#
# COMPACT_ATOMS: atom_id res chain seq x y z
N MET A 1 11.66 -28.93 -7.71
CA MET A 1 10.76 -27.78 -7.49
C MET A 1 9.93 -28.12 -6.27
N GLY A 2 9.98 -27.31 -5.20
CA GLY A 2 9.04 -27.49 -4.09
C GLY A 2 7.69 -26.95 -4.54
N THR A 3 6.62 -27.71 -4.35
CA THR A 3 5.26 -27.24 -4.61
C THR A 3 5.01 -26.00 -3.75
N PRO A 4 4.57 -24.87 -4.34
CA PRO A 4 4.30 -23.69 -3.54
C PRO A 4 3.14 -23.98 -2.57
N ALA A 5 3.16 -23.35 -1.40
CA ALA A 5 2.22 -23.65 -0.34
C ALA A 5 0.80 -23.26 -0.78
N ALA A 6 -0.10 -24.23 -0.88
CA ALA A 6 -1.49 -23.99 -1.20
C ALA A 6 -2.12 -23.05 -0.15
N ALA A 7 -2.82 -22.03 -0.62
CA ALA A 7 -3.61 -21.17 0.24
C ALA A 7 -4.97 -21.85 0.51
N PRO A 8 -5.34 -22.17 1.75
CA PRO A 8 -6.65 -22.75 2.01
C PRO A 8 -7.75 -21.77 1.56
N GLY A 9 -8.68 -22.23 0.72
CA GLY A 9 -9.83 -21.45 0.29
C GLY A 9 -9.58 -20.42 -0.82
N LEU A 10 -8.36 -20.30 -1.33
CA LEU A 10 -8.02 -19.45 -2.49
C LEU A 10 -7.22 -20.24 -3.54
N THR A 11 -7.50 -19.97 -4.81
CA THR A 11 -6.66 -20.34 -5.96
C THR A 11 -6.22 -19.06 -6.66
N PHE A 12 -5.03 -19.09 -7.25
CA PHE A 12 -4.39 -17.93 -7.83
C PHE A 12 -4.19 -18.11 -9.33
N ASP A 13 -4.45 -17.04 -10.07
CA ASP A 13 -3.92 -16.82 -11.41
C ASP A 13 -2.80 -15.77 -11.29
N LEU A 14 -1.60 -16.09 -11.79
CA LEU A 14 -0.46 -15.16 -11.81
C LEU A 14 -0.05 -14.88 -13.24
N HIS A 15 -0.21 -13.62 -13.65
CA HIS A 15 0.20 -13.12 -14.96
C HIS A 15 1.42 -12.22 -14.83
N VAL A 16 2.34 -12.30 -15.80
CA VAL A 16 3.59 -11.54 -15.82
C VAL A 16 3.74 -10.83 -17.15
N GLU A 17 3.77 -9.52 -17.09
CA GLU A 17 4.03 -8.66 -18.24
C GLU A 17 5.44 -8.06 -18.11
N THR A 18 6.25 -8.22 -19.13
CA THR A 18 7.58 -7.61 -19.17
C THR A 18 7.97 -7.25 -20.60
N ARG A 19 8.78 -6.20 -20.74
CA ARG A 19 9.43 -5.91 -22.02
C ARG A 19 10.47 -7.01 -22.32
N ARG A 20 10.06 -7.96 -23.17
CA ARG A 20 10.84 -9.15 -23.53
C ARG A 20 12.14 -8.81 -24.27
N GLU A 21 12.07 -8.05 -25.36
CA GLU A 21 13.25 -7.71 -26.16
C GLU A 21 14.01 -6.50 -25.60
N ARG A 22 15.30 -6.70 -25.30
CA ARG A 22 16.16 -5.68 -24.69
C ARG A 22 17.59 -5.75 -25.20
N THR A 23 18.28 -4.62 -25.17
CA THR A 23 19.73 -4.58 -25.43
C THR A 23 20.48 -4.75 -24.13
N PRO A 24 21.43 -5.70 -24.05
CA PRO A 24 22.19 -5.92 -22.83
C PRO A 24 23.10 -4.73 -22.56
N ARG A 25 23.08 -4.26 -21.31
CA ARG A 25 23.99 -3.25 -20.77
C ARG A 25 24.40 -3.65 -19.34
N PRO A 26 25.61 -3.30 -18.88
CA PRO A 26 25.96 -3.45 -17.48
C PRO A 26 24.93 -2.74 -16.58
N GLY A 27 24.48 -3.40 -15.51
CA GLY A 27 23.50 -2.85 -14.58
C GLY A 27 22.10 -2.63 -15.19
N THR A 28 21.69 -3.46 -16.17
CA THR A 28 20.35 -3.33 -16.77
C THR A 28 19.28 -3.64 -15.73
N VAL A 29 18.31 -2.73 -15.57
CA VAL A 29 17.12 -2.98 -14.75
C VAL A 29 15.99 -3.50 -15.65
N VAL A 30 15.59 -4.74 -15.40
CA VAL A 30 14.39 -5.35 -16.00
C VAL A 30 13.22 -5.09 -15.08
N LYS A 31 12.13 -4.55 -15.65
CA LYS A 31 10.88 -4.29 -14.94
C LYS A 31 9.82 -5.27 -15.45
N ALA A 32 9.05 -5.83 -14.53
CA ALA A 32 7.94 -6.72 -14.82
C ALA A 32 6.74 -6.34 -13.95
N VAL A 33 5.55 -6.37 -14.52
CA VAL A 33 4.30 -6.22 -13.79
C VAL A 33 3.77 -7.62 -13.49
N LEU A 34 3.61 -7.93 -12.21
CA LEU A 34 3.01 -9.17 -11.73
C LEU A 34 1.56 -8.88 -11.36
N GLN A 35 0.61 -9.55 -12.00
CA GLN A 35 -0.81 -9.45 -11.69
C GLN A 35 -1.26 -10.75 -11.06
N ALA A 36 -1.64 -10.67 -9.79
CA ALA A 36 -2.13 -11.81 -9.05
C ALA A 36 -3.65 -11.64 -8.87
N GLU A 37 -4.42 -12.60 -9.36
CA GLU A 37 -5.86 -12.68 -9.17
C GLU A 37 -6.17 -13.86 -8.26
N ALA A 38 -6.81 -13.59 -7.13
CA ALA A 38 -7.23 -14.57 -6.15
C ALA A 38 -8.72 -14.87 -6.33
N ARG A 39 -9.05 -16.15 -6.47
CA ARG A 39 -10.44 -16.64 -6.58
C ARG A 39 -10.76 -17.56 -5.41
N ALA A 40 -11.99 -17.52 -4.92
CA ALA A 40 -12.45 -18.45 -3.88
C ALA A 40 -12.54 -19.88 -4.42
N VAL A 41 -12.15 -20.86 -3.60
CA VAL A 41 -12.32 -22.29 -3.87
C VAL A 41 -13.42 -22.83 -2.96
N GLY A 42 -14.52 -23.32 -3.54
CA GLY A 42 -15.68 -23.88 -2.80
C GLY A 42 -16.99 -23.11 -3.00
N ALA A 43 -18.10 -23.67 -2.49
CA ALA A 43 -19.47 -23.25 -2.81
C ALA A 43 -20.02 -22.08 -1.97
N ASP A 44 -19.23 -21.48 -1.08
CA ASP A 44 -19.65 -20.29 -0.32
C ASP A 44 -19.11 -18.99 -0.95
N PRO A 45 -19.91 -18.33 -1.81
CA PRO A 45 -19.54 -17.08 -2.46
C PRO A 45 -19.57 -15.88 -1.51
N THR A 46 -20.24 -15.94 -0.34
CA THR A 46 -20.09 -14.87 0.67
C THR A 46 -18.78 -15.08 1.43
N GLY A 47 -18.50 -16.33 1.82
CA GLY A 47 -17.29 -16.84 2.46
C GLY A 47 -16.50 -15.84 3.30
N GLU A 48 -17.24 -15.19 4.19
CA GLU A 48 -16.71 -14.45 5.31
C GLU A 48 -16.28 -15.43 6.40
N LEU A 49 -15.14 -15.17 7.02
CA LEU A 49 -14.74 -15.87 8.22
C LEU A 49 -15.79 -15.69 9.33
N PRO A 50 -16.04 -16.74 10.13
CA PRO A 50 -16.78 -16.61 11.37
C PRO A 50 -16.20 -15.47 12.20
N ALA A 51 -17.07 -14.68 12.84
CA ALA A 51 -16.62 -13.63 13.76
C ALA A 51 -15.71 -14.19 14.87
N THR A 52 -15.91 -15.44 15.28
CA THR A 52 -15.08 -16.14 16.28
C THR A 52 -13.62 -16.32 15.87
N ASP A 53 -13.30 -16.24 14.57
CA ASP A 53 -11.94 -16.33 14.03
C ASP A 53 -11.25 -14.96 13.89
N LEU A 54 -11.94 -13.91 14.33
CA LEU A 54 -11.46 -12.53 14.28
C LEU A 54 -11.09 -12.03 15.68
N ALA A 55 -9.86 -11.50 15.79
CA ALA A 55 -9.40 -10.69 16.91
C ALA A 55 -9.24 -9.23 16.46
N VAL A 56 -10.03 -8.32 17.03
CA VAL A 56 -9.95 -6.87 16.78
C VAL A 56 -9.52 -6.12 18.04
N ALA A 57 -8.36 -5.47 17.99
CA ALA A 57 -7.99 -4.49 19.00
C ALA A 57 -8.29 -3.08 18.48
N LEU A 58 -8.84 -2.22 19.34
CA LEU A 58 -9.02 -0.79 19.06
C LEU A 58 -8.03 -0.04 19.95
N ALA A 59 -7.01 0.59 19.36
CA ALA A 59 -6.04 1.41 20.07
C ALA A 59 -6.37 2.89 19.93
N VAL A 60 -6.32 3.62 21.04
CA VAL A 60 -6.83 4.97 21.14
C VAL A 60 -5.79 5.89 21.78
N ASP A 61 -5.29 6.78 20.94
CA ASP A 61 -4.49 7.94 21.30
C ASP A 61 -5.36 9.19 21.12
N LEU A 62 -6.15 9.52 22.13
CA LEU A 62 -7.02 10.70 22.17
C LEU A 62 -6.82 11.44 23.48
N ALA A 63 -6.47 12.72 23.42
CA ALA A 63 -6.36 13.54 24.62
C ALA A 63 -7.71 13.66 25.35
N PRO A 64 -7.71 13.66 26.69
CA PRO A 64 -8.94 13.63 27.49
C PRO A 64 -9.78 14.92 27.40
N ASP A 65 -9.19 16.03 26.97
CA ASP A 65 -9.79 17.36 26.86
C ASP A 65 -10.24 17.72 25.43
N ARG A 66 -10.02 16.85 24.44
CA ARG A 66 -10.52 17.05 23.07
C ARG A 66 -12.00 16.72 22.92
N ASP A 67 -12.53 17.13 21.76
CA ASP A 67 -13.89 16.88 21.28
C ASP A 67 -14.40 15.48 21.68
N PRO A 68 -15.59 15.35 22.29
CA PRO A 68 -16.16 14.04 22.60
C PRO A 68 -16.49 13.19 21.36
N GLY A 69 -16.70 13.80 20.19
CA GLY A 69 -17.16 13.11 18.97
C GLY A 69 -16.37 11.84 18.59
N PRO A 70 -15.02 11.87 18.56
CA PRO A 70 -14.22 10.68 18.29
C PRO A 70 -14.40 9.54 19.30
N ARG A 71 -14.68 9.85 20.57
CA ARG A 71 -14.93 8.84 21.61
C ARG A 71 -16.33 8.25 21.47
N GLU A 72 -17.32 9.07 21.14
CA GLU A 72 -18.67 8.62 20.83
C GLU A 72 -18.65 7.70 19.60
N ALA A 73 -17.94 8.08 18.56
CA ALA A 73 -17.84 7.27 17.36
C ALA A 73 -17.06 5.95 17.57
N LEU A 74 -16.08 5.96 18.47
CA LEU A 74 -15.43 4.74 18.94
C LEU A 74 -16.41 3.82 19.71
N ALA A 75 -17.24 4.39 20.57
CA ALA A 75 -18.27 3.64 21.29
C ALA A 75 -19.29 3.03 20.33
N ASP A 76 -19.75 3.78 19.33
CA ASP A 76 -20.61 3.28 18.26
C ASP A 76 -19.94 2.16 17.46
N THR A 77 -18.63 2.26 17.20
CA THR A 77 -17.86 1.19 16.54
C THR A 77 -17.84 -0.08 17.39
N LEU A 78 -17.66 0.04 18.71
CA LEU A 78 -17.69 -1.09 19.65
C LEU A 78 -19.08 -1.74 19.67
N LEU A 79 -20.16 -0.94 19.68
CA LEU A 79 -21.54 -1.41 19.61
C LEU A 79 -21.87 -2.14 18.31
N ALA A 80 -21.19 -1.78 17.21
CA ALA A 80 -21.39 -2.37 15.88
C ALA A 80 -20.50 -3.58 15.58
N LEU A 81 -19.65 -4.03 16.52
CA LEU A 81 -18.81 -5.21 16.31
C LEU A 81 -19.66 -6.45 15.99
N PRO A 82 -19.18 -7.39 15.16
CA PRO A 82 -19.90 -8.64 14.88
C PRO A 82 -20.06 -9.53 16.13
N ASP A 83 -21.20 -10.22 16.27
CA ASP A 83 -21.44 -11.17 17.37
C ASP A 83 -20.41 -12.30 17.38
N GLY A 84 -19.80 -12.54 18.54
CA GLY A 84 -18.78 -13.57 18.74
C GLY A 84 -17.34 -13.15 18.40
N ALA A 85 -17.11 -11.93 17.89
CA ALA A 85 -15.76 -11.43 17.63
C ALA A 85 -14.96 -11.27 18.93
N SER A 86 -13.69 -11.66 18.91
CA SER A 86 -12.80 -11.36 20.04
C SER A 86 -12.36 -9.90 19.93
N PHE A 87 -12.56 -9.09 20.97
CA PHE A 87 -12.16 -7.70 20.93
C PHE A 87 -11.50 -7.19 22.21
N ALA A 88 -10.73 -6.12 22.07
CA ALA A 88 -10.11 -5.42 23.19
C ALA A 88 -9.96 -3.92 22.88
N LEU A 89 -10.09 -3.08 23.91
CA LEU A 89 -9.81 -1.65 23.85
C LEU A 89 -8.48 -1.35 24.53
N ILE A 90 -7.61 -0.60 23.85
CA ILE A 90 -6.28 -0.20 24.30
C ILE A 90 -6.22 1.32 24.33
N GLY A 91 -6.07 1.92 25.51
CA GLY A 91 -5.86 3.35 25.65
C GLY A 91 -4.60 3.66 26.45
N THR A 92 -4.12 4.89 26.33
CA THR A 92 -2.99 5.41 27.12
C THR A 92 -3.26 5.44 28.63
N GLY A 93 -4.53 5.47 29.04
CA GLY A 93 -4.95 5.52 30.44
C GLY A 93 -5.58 4.24 31.01
N GLY A 94 -5.64 3.15 30.23
CA GLY A 94 -6.41 1.95 30.58
C GLY A 94 -6.95 1.21 29.37
N GLY A 95 -7.74 0.16 29.58
CA GLY A 95 -8.34 -0.61 28.49
C GLY A 95 -9.50 -1.48 28.94
N TYR A 96 -10.12 -2.14 27.98
CA TYR A 96 -11.17 -3.13 28.19
C TYR A 96 -10.76 -4.47 27.53
N PRO A 97 -10.98 -5.63 28.17
CA PRO A 97 -11.44 -5.79 29.56
C PRO A 97 -10.46 -5.20 30.58
N PHE A 98 -10.97 -4.82 31.77
CA PHE A 98 -10.14 -4.20 32.81
C PHE A 98 -9.14 -5.18 33.43
N GLU A 99 -9.47 -6.47 33.55
CA GLU A 99 -8.50 -7.50 33.94
C GLU A 99 -7.43 -7.77 32.87
N GLY A 100 -7.54 -7.15 31.69
CA GLY A 100 -6.73 -7.46 30.52
C GLY A 100 -7.31 -8.61 29.69
N GLY A 101 -6.58 -9.03 28.66
CA GLY A 101 -7.04 -10.08 27.75
C GLY A 101 -8.03 -9.59 26.69
N TRP A 102 -9.08 -10.38 26.45
CA TRP A 102 -10.01 -10.25 25.34
C TRP A 102 -11.44 -10.51 25.80
N ALA A 103 -12.38 -9.67 25.39
CA ALA A 103 -13.81 -9.94 25.50
C ALA A 103 -14.32 -10.64 24.22
N VAL A 104 -15.48 -11.28 24.33
CA VAL A 104 -16.24 -11.80 23.19
C VAL A 104 -17.42 -10.86 22.97
N ALA A 105 -17.57 -10.35 21.75
CA ALA A 105 -18.56 -9.34 21.42
C ALA A 105 -19.98 -9.91 21.52
N ASP A 106 -20.72 -9.42 22.51
CA ASP A 106 -22.15 -9.60 22.73
C ASP A 106 -22.76 -8.27 23.21
N ALA A 107 -24.07 -8.25 23.47
CA ALA A 107 -24.75 -7.01 23.87
C ALA A 107 -24.20 -6.40 25.18
N GLU A 108 -23.79 -7.22 26.14
CA GLU A 108 -23.33 -6.78 27.46
C GLU A 108 -21.91 -6.22 27.36
N THR A 109 -20.98 -7.01 26.86
CA THR A 109 -19.56 -6.65 26.72
C THR A 109 -19.34 -5.44 25.80
N ARG A 110 -20.13 -5.30 24.73
CA ARG A 110 -20.10 -4.10 23.88
C ARG A 110 -20.56 -2.86 24.63
N GLY A 111 -21.63 -2.99 25.43
CA GLY A 111 -22.15 -1.89 26.24
C GLY A 111 -21.12 -1.42 27.28
N GLU A 112 -20.46 -2.35 27.96
CA GLU A 112 -19.39 -2.05 28.91
C GLU A 112 -18.18 -1.40 28.25
N ALA A 113 -17.74 -1.91 27.10
CA ALA A 113 -16.62 -1.36 26.35
C ALA A 113 -16.94 0.03 25.79
N ALA A 114 -18.14 0.23 25.24
CA ALA A 114 -18.62 1.50 24.74
C ALA A 114 -18.68 2.54 25.87
N PHE A 115 -19.19 2.16 27.03
CA PHE A 115 -19.17 2.99 28.23
C PHE A 115 -17.73 3.35 28.64
N THR A 116 -16.80 2.40 28.57
CA THR A 116 -15.38 2.62 28.85
C THR A 116 -14.74 3.61 27.87
N ALA A 117 -15.10 3.54 26.58
CA ALA A 117 -14.56 4.42 25.53
C ALA A 117 -14.94 5.90 25.72
N VAL A 118 -16.19 6.19 26.06
CA VAL A 118 -16.68 7.57 26.29
C VAL A 118 -16.28 8.14 27.65
N SER A 119 -15.86 7.29 28.57
CA SER A 119 -15.57 7.71 29.93
C SER A 119 -14.24 8.48 30.02
N ARG A 120 -14.30 9.70 30.57
CA ARG A 120 -13.18 10.65 30.65
C ARG A 120 -12.13 10.33 31.73
N LYS A 121 -12.34 9.30 32.55
CA LYS A 121 -11.37 8.93 33.58
C LYS A 121 -10.38 7.92 33.00
N PRO A 122 -9.05 8.12 33.13
CA PRO A 122 -8.09 7.07 32.83
C PRO A 122 -8.31 5.93 33.82
N TYR A 123 -8.91 4.84 33.36
CA TYR A 123 -9.14 3.64 34.14
C TYR A 123 -7.81 2.92 34.33
N ARG A 124 -7.06 3.32 35.36
CA ARG A 124 -5.82 2.66 35.75
C ARG A 124 -6.10 1.18 36.00
N THR A 125 -5.53 0.33 35.16
CA THR A 125 -5.38 -1.10 35.44
C THR A 125 -4.51 -1.23 36.70
N PRO A 126 -4.98 -1.89 37.78
CA PRO A 126 -4.13 -2.17 38.94
C PRO A 126 -2.94 -3.03 38.47
N GLY A 127 -1.71 -2.51 38.63
CA GLY A 127 -0.48 -3.18 38.16
C GLY A 127 0.14 -2.62 36.88
N ALA A 128 -0.51 -1.66 36.20
CA ALA A 128 0.10 -0.90 35.10
C ALA A 128 1.06 0.18 35.63
N GLN A 129 2.17 -0.22 36.26
CA GLN A 129 3.32 0.67 36.46
C GLN A 129 3.89 1.03 35.08
N GLY A 130 3.60 2.24 34.56
CA GLY A 130 4.25 2.79 33.36
C GLY A 130 3.37 3.50 32.32
N ALA A 131 2.04 3.50 32.47
CA ALA A 131 1.11 3.94 31.42
C ALA A 131 1.03 5.47 31.16
N GLN A 132 1.68 6.31 31.97
CA GLN A 132 1.61 7.78 31.75
C GLN A 132 2.43 8.25 30.53
N ASP A 133 3.30 7.40 29.97
CA ASP A 133 4.21 7.73 28.85
C ASP A 133 4.06 6.78 27.65
N THR A 134 2.99 5.98 27.56
CA THR A 134 2.80 5.06 26.42
C THR A 134 2.46 5.83 25.16
N GLY A 135 3.52 6.25 24.46
CA GLY A 135 3.48 6.76 23.11
C GLY A 135 2.87 5.77 22.10
N LEU A 136 2.87 6.16 20.83
CA LEU A 136 2.41 5.29 19.73
C LEU A 136 3.08 3.90 19.77
N ALA A 137 4.39 3.85 20.03
CA ALA A 137 5.12 2.59 20.23
C ALA A 137 4.57 1.75 21.41
N GLY A 138 4.15 2.39 22.50
CA GLY A 138 3.56 1.70 23.66
C GLY A 138 2.22 1.05 23.34
N LEU A 139 1.38 1.73 22.56
CA LEU A 139 0.11 1.18 22.08
C LEU A 139 0.34 -0.06 21.20
N LEU A 140 1.32 -0.01 20.29
CA LEU A 140 1.69 -1.15 19.45
C LEU A 140 2.23 -2.33 20.27
N ALA A 141 3.07 -2.07 21.28
CA ALA A 141 3.58 -3.11 22.18
C ALA A 141 2.46 -3.79 22.99
N ALA A 142 1.48 -2.99 23.47
CA ALA A 142 0.31 -3.51 24.16
C ALA A 142 -0.57 -4.35 23.22
N ALA A 143 -0.77 -3.92 21.97
CA ALA A 143 -1.49 -4.68 20.96
C ALA A 143 -0.78 -6.01 20.66
N ARG A 144 0.54 -6.00 20.44
CA ARG A 144 1.34 -7.21 20.22
C ARG A 144 1.20 -8.21 21.36
N THR A 145 1.28 -7.74 22.60
CA THR A 145 1.10 -8.60 23.79
C THR A 145 -0.29 -9.22 23.82
N ARG A 146 -1.35 -8.46 23.51
CA ARG A 146 -2.72 -8.98 23.41
C ARG A 146 -2.88 -10.01 22.30
N PHE A 147 -2.37 -9.74 21.10
CA PHE A 147 -2.47 -10.66 19.97
C PHE A 147 -1.67 -11.96 20.17
N ALA A 148 -0.54 -11.90 20.86
CA ALA A 148 0.20 -13.10 21.25
C ALA A 148 -0.63 -14.03 22.15
N ALA A 149 -1.50 -13.47 23.00
CA ALA A 149 -2.42 -14.23 23.85
C ALA A 149 -3.70 -14.72 23.13
N ARG A 150 -3.94 -14.28 21.88
CA ARG A 150 -5.12 -14.64 21.07
C ARG A 150 -4.72 -14.88 19.62
N PRO A 151 -4.03 -16.00 19.33
CA PRO A 151 -3.49 -16.31 18.00
C PRO A 151 -4.57 -16.81 17.04
N LEU A 152 -5.60 -15.98 16.81
CA LEU A 152 -6.65 -16.26 15.83
C LEU A 152 -6.13 -16.03 14.39
N PRO A 153 -6.79 -16.62 13.38
CA PRO A 153 -6.38 -16.48 11.98
C PRO A 153 -6.29 -15.02 11.53
N VAL A 154 -7.28 -14.18 11.90
CA VAL A 154 -7.29 -12.76 11.54
C VAL A 154 -7.10 -11.91 12.79
N ARG A 155 -5.99 -11.18 12.81
CA ARG A 155 -5.55 -10.30 13.90
C ARG A 155 -5.42 -8.89 13.36
N HIS A 156 -6.25 -7.98 13.82
CA HIS A 156 -6.36 -6.64 13.26
C HIS A 156 -6.46 -5.55 14.32
N LEU A 157 -5.62 -4.53 14.19
CA LEU A 157 -5.59 -3.35 15.02
C LEU A 157 -6.23 -2.18 14.26
N LEU A 158 -7.22 -1.53 14.85
CA LEU A 158 -7.65 -0.20 14.45
C LEU A 158 -7.00 0.82 15.38
N LEU A 159 -6.11 1.65 14.86
CA LEU A 159 -5.45 2.71 15.60
C LEU A 159 -6.12 4.06 15.31
N PHE A 160 -6.59 4.71 16.36
CA PHE A 160 -7.10 6.07 16.34
C PHE A 160 -6.10 6.99 17.00
N SER A 161 -5.65 8.02 16.30
CA SER A 161 -4.69 8.99 16.86
C SER A 161 -5.08 10.41 16.52
N ASP A 162 -5.07 11.26 17.54
CA ASP A 162 -5.19 12.71 17.43
C ASP A 162 -3.82 13.42 17.46
N GLY A 163 -2.73 12.63 17.52
CA GLY A 163 -1.36 13.09 17.52
C GLY A 163 -0.81 13.53 18.87
N THR A 164 -1.51 13.28 19.97
CA THR A 164 -1.10 13.75 21.29
C THR A 164 -0.10 12.83 21.98
N ALA A 165 -0.12 11.53 21.68
CA ALA A 165 0.90 10.61 22.18
C ALA A 165 2.29 10.90 21.55
N PRO A 166 3.37 10.81 22.35
CA PRO A 166 4.72 10.84 21.79
C PRO A 166 4.94 9.65 20.85
N VAL A 167 5.76 9.82 19.81
CA VAL A 167 6.02 8.74 18.84
C VAL A 167 6.85 7.60 19.46
N GLY A 168 7.84 7.94 20.29
CA GLY A 168 8.76 6.96 20.92
C GLY A 168 9.69 6.26 19.91
N PRO A 169 10.34 5.14 20.29
CA PRO A 169 11.17 4.32 19.40
C PRO A 169 10.29 3.47 18.47
N LEU A 170 9.55 4.14 17.58
CA LEU A 170 8.48 3.54 16.79
C LEU A 170 8.97 2.45 15.83
N ASP A 171 10.09 2.67 15.13
CA ASP A 171 10.59 1.74 14.10
C ASP A 171 10.91 0.36 14.67
N ASP A 172 11.53 0.30 15.86
CA ASP A 172 11.86 -0.95 16.54
C ASP A 172 10.61 -1.74 16.93
N GLU A 173 9.56 -1.07 17.41
CA GLU A 173 8.33 -1.76 17.79
C GLU A 173 7.52 -2.18 16.57
N ILE A 174 7.47 -1.36 15.52
CA ILE A 174 6.89 -1.75 14.22
C ILE A 174 7.55 -3.04 13.72
N ALA A 175 8.88 -3.14 13.78
CA ALA A 175 9.59 -4.34 13.36
C ALA A 175 9.23 -5.58 14.20
N ARG A 176 8.92 -5.42 15.49
CA ARG A 176 8.43 -6.51 16.36
C ARG A 176 6.96 -6.87 16.12
N CYS A 177 6.15 -5.92 15.67
CA CYS A 177 4.73 -6.13 15.34
C CYS A 177 4.52 -6.72 13.94
N ALA A 178 5.50 -6.57 13.04
CA ALA A 178 5.42 -7.07 11.67
C ALA A 178 5.15 -8.59 11.64
N GLY A 179 4.07 -8.99 10.97
CA GLY A 179 3.63 -10.39 10.88
C GLY A 179 2.74 -10.87 12.04
N GLU A 180 2.62 -10.08 13.12
CA GLU A 180 1.77 -10.44 14.27
C GLU A 180 0.31 -10.00 14.10
N PHE A 181 0.08 -8.86 13.46
CA PHE A 181 -1.25 -8.33 13.15
C PHE A 181 -1.16 -7.29 12.03
N THR A 182 -2.29 -6.94 11.43
CA THR A 182 -2.40 -5.77 10.54
C THR A 182 -2.93 -4.56 11.28
N CYS A 183 -2.57 -3.35 10.85
CA CYS A 183 -3.00 -2.12 11.52
C CYS A 183 -3.51 -1.07 10.54
N ASP A 184 -4.82 -0.76 10.61
CA ASP A 184 -5.34 0.44 9.97
C ASP A 184 -5.16 1.64 10.90
N VAL A 185 -4.92 2.81 10.30
CA VAL A 185 -4.64 4.04 11.03
C VAL A 185 -5.62 5.13 10.62
N LEU A 186 -6.39 5.62 11.60
CA LEU A 186 -7.37 6.67 11.44
C LEU A 186 -6.93 7.91 12.23
N ALA A 187 -6.55 8.95 11.50
CA ALA A 187 -6.20 10.21 12.11
C ALA A 187 -7.45 11.02 12.43
N VAL A 188 -7.60 11.35 13.70
CA VAL A 188 -8.64 12.21 14.24
C VAL A 188 -8.06 13.62 14.34
N SER A 189 -8.89 14.64 14.07
CA SER A 189 -8.54 16.07 14.13
C SER A 189 -7.42 16.38 15.14
N GLY A 190 -6.31 16.98 14.68
CA GLY A 190 -5.13 17.13 15.54
C GLY A 190 -3.80 17.41 14.89
N SER A 191 -2.78 17.57 15.72
CA SER A 191 -1.38 17.82 15.35
C SER A 191 -0.57 16.53 15.21
N TRP A 192 -1.14 15.51 14.59
CA TRP A 192 -0.47 14.23 14.36
C TRP A 192 0.69 14.37 13.37
N ASP A 193 1.71 13.52 13.56
CA ASP A 193 2.80 13.38 12.60
C ASP A 193 2.36 12.43 11.46
N PRO A 194 2.15 12.95 10.23
CA PRO A 194 1.77 12.11 9.09
C PRO A 194 2.76 10.98 8.85
N LEU A 195 4.06 11.20 9.10
CA LEU A 195 5.08 10.21 8.84
C LEU A 195 5.01 9.02 9.78
N ALA A 196 4.78 9.28 11.08
CA ALA A 196 4.62 8.21 12.06
C ALA A 196 3.46 7.29 11.67
N LEU A 197 2.30 7.87 11.36
CA LEU A 197 1.10 7.13 10.98
C LEU A 197 1.24 6.38 9.65
N VAL A 198 1.83 7.02 8.62
CA VAL A 198 2.15 6.35 7.35
C VAL A 198 3.11 5.19 7.58
N THR A 199 4.10 5.35 8.46
CA THR A 199 5.08 4.29 8.75
C THR A 199 4.42 3.10 9.44
N VAL A 200 3.51 3.33 10.40
CA VAL A 200 2.73 2.25 11.03
C VAL A 200 1.89 1.51 10.00
N ALA A 201 1.00 2.19 9.29
CA ALA A 201 0.09 1.57 8.33
C ALA A 201 0.84 0.81 7.23
N ARG A 202 1.93 1.40 6.72
CA ARG A 202 2.72 0.79 5.65
C ARG A 202 3.42 -0.50 6.10
N ASN A 203 4.02 -0.53 7.28
CA ASN A 203 4.79 -1.68 7.74
C ASN A 203 3.92 -2.76 8.41
N LEU A 204 2.72 -2.38 8.87
CA LEU A 204 1.73 -3.29 9.44
C LEU A 204 0.57 -3.54 8.47
N TYR A 205 0.80 -3.34 7.17
CA TYR A 205 -0.10 -3.75 6.08
C TYR A 205 -1.58 -3.39 6.27
N GLY A 206 -1.85 -2.16 6.69
CA GLY A 206 -3.21 -1.64 6.81
C GLY A 206 -3.43 -0.35 6.05
N GLU A 207 -4.70 0.04 6.05
CA GLU A 207 -5.19 1.27 5.45
C GLU A 207 -4.87 2.47 6.32
N ARG A 208 -4.85 3.65 5.71
CA ARG A 208 -4.61 4.90 6.41
C ARG A 208 -5.53 5.98 5.87
N GLY A 209 -6.12 6.76 6.77
CA GLY A 209 -7.08 7.77 6.37
C GLY A 209 -7.34 8.79 7.46
N LEU A 210 -8.02 9.85 7.07
CA LEU A 210 -8.69 10.72 8.02
C LEU A 210 -9.95 10.04 8.54
N ALA A 211 -10.24 10.23 9.82
CA ALA A 211 -11.53 9.91 10.40
C ALA A 211 -12.63 10.69 9.66
N PRO A 212 -13.60 10.03 9.00
CA PRO A 212 -14.71 10.72 8.37
C PRO A 212 -15.72 11.21 9.41
N GLU A 213 -16.61 12.13 9.04
CA GLU A 213 -17.71 12.57 9.92
C GLU A 213 -18.57 11.38 10.38
N ALA A 214 -18.89 10.46 9.46
CA ALA A 214 -19.58 9.20 9.77
C ALA A 214 -18.57 8.10 10.14
N PHE A 215 -17.88 8.29 11.26
CA PHE A 215 -16.75 7.46 11.66
C PHE A 215 -17.12 6.00 12.00
N ALA A 216 -18.18 5.77 12.79
CA ALA A 216 -18.51 4.41 13.22
C ALA A 216 -18.89 3.47 12.07
N PRO A 217 -19.72 3.88 11.09
CA PRO A 217 -19.96 3.09 9.89
C PRO A 217 -18.67 2.77 9.11
N TYR A 218 -17.73 3.71 9.03
CA TYR A 218 -16.47 3.51 8.35
C TYR A 218 -15.55 2.55 9.09
N ALA A 219 -15.35 2.73 10.40
CA ALA A 219 -14.55 1.80 11.20
C ALA A 219 -15.16 0.37 11.20
N THR A 220 -16.49 0.27 11.24
CA THR A 220 -17.19 -1.01 11.12
C THR A 220 -17.00 -1.65 9.75
N SER A 221 -16.95 -0.85 8.67
CA SER A 221 -16.70 -1.38 7.32
C SER A 221 -15.28 -1.91 7.17
N LEU A 222 -14.28 -1.28 7.79
CA LEU A 222 -12.91 -1.80 7.88
C LEU A 222 -12.89 -3.17 8.59
N ILE A 223 -13.56 -3.27 9.75
CA ILE A 223 -13.67 -4.55 10.49
C ILE A 223 -14.38 -5.62 9.67
N ALA A 224 -15.50 -5.27 9.02
CA ALA A 224 -16.23 -6.19 8.16
C ALA A 224 -15.39 -6.66 6.98
N ALA A 225 -14.56 -5.78 6.40
CA ALA A 225 -13.62 -6.16 5.35
C ALA A 225 -12.61 -7.23 5.80
N ARG A 226 -12.19 -7.21 7.07
CA ARG A 226 -11.28 -8.24 7.61
C ARG A 226 -11.92 -9.63 7.67
N ARG A 227 -13.25 -9.73 7.72
CA ARG A 227 -13.94 -11.02 7.64
C ARG A 227 -13.88 -11.63 6.25
N ARG A 228 -13.56 -10.88 5.20
CA ARG A 228 -13.38 -11.44 3.84
C ARG A 228 -11.98 -12.03 3.60
N ILE A 229 -11.06 -11.87 4.55
CA ILE A 229 -9.71 -12.42 4.44
C ILE A 229 -9.78 -13.94 4.46
N ARG A 230 -9.20 -14.59 3.46
CA ARG A 230 -9.16 -16.06 3.36
C ARG A 230 -7.76 -16.61 3.60
N SER A 231 -6.72 -15.79 3.39
CA SER A 231 -5.36 -16.14 3.78
C SER A 231 -4.72 -14.99 4.56
N PRO A 232 -4.27 -15.22 5.81
CA PRO A 232 -3.76 -14.15 6.67
C PRO A 232 -2.33 -13.71 6.32
N GLY A 233 -1.63 -14.47 5.47
CA GLY A 233 -0.30 -14.10 4.97
C GLY A 233 0.18 -15.09 3.92
N LEU A 234 0.37 -14.62 2.68
CA LEU A 234 0.99 -15.39 1.62
C LEU A 234 2.37 -14.84 1.33
N THR A 235 3.27 -15.67 0.85
CA THR A 235 4.59 -15.22 0.43
C THR A 235 4.66 -15.27 -1.08
N LEU A 236 5.00 -14.15 -1.70
CA LEU A 236 5.45 -14.14 -3.08
C LEU A 236 6.90 -14.66 -3.07
N GLU A 237 7.11 -15.82 -3.68
CA GLU A 237 8.43 -16.40 -3.80
C GLU A 237 9.03 -16.08 -5.16
N LEU A 238 10.26 -15.57 -5.16
CA LEU A 238 11.04 -15.37 -6.38
C LEU A 238 12.22 -16.33 -6.39
N THR A 239 12.30 -17.16 -7.43
CA THR A 239 13.50 -17.96 -7.72
C THR A 239 14.25 -17.30 -8.86
N LEU A 240 15.42 -16.76 -8.57
CA LEU A 240 16.22 -16.00 -9.52
C LEU A 240 17.22 -16.86 -10.28
N ARG A 241 17.51 -16.42 -11.50
CA ARG A 241 18.68 -16.87 -12.25
C ARG A 241 19.96 -16.30 -11.64
N THR A 242 21.05 -17.05 -11.77
CA THR A 242 22.40 -16.52 -11.52
C THR A 242 22.65 -15.27 -12.38
N GLY A 243 23.19 -14.21 -11.77
CA GLY A 243 23.46 -12.93 -12.42
C GLY A 243 22.45 -11.81 -12.11
N VAL A 244 21.32 -12.14 -11.46
CA VAL A 244 20.41 -11.13 -10.91
C VAL A 244 20.92 -10.67 -9.53
N ARG A 245 21.04 -9.35 -9.33
CA ARG A 245 21.70 -8.73 -8.16
C ARG A 245 20.80 -7.84 -7.32
N LEU A 246 19.78 -7.26 -7.93
CA LEU A 246 18.85 -6.35 -7.27
C LEU A 246 17.44 -6.89 -7.44
N ILE A 247 16.65 -6.81 -6.37
CA ILE A 247 15.21 -7.08 -6.38
C ILE A 247 14.53 -5.95 -5.64
N GLU A 248 13.57 -5.31 -6.29
CA GLU A 248 12.66 -4.37 -5.66
C GLU A 248 11.23 -4.77 -6.02
N LEU A 249 10.34 -4.83 -5.03
CA LEU A 249 8.93 -5.13 -5.23
C LEU A 249 8.07 -4.00 -4.66
N GLN A 250 7.30 -3.38 -5.53
CA GLN A 250 6.34 -2.35 -5.17
C GLN A 250 4.93 -2.80 -5.52
N GLU A 251 3.95 -2.62 -4.63
CA GLU A 251 2.54 -2.79 -4.99
C GLU A 251 2.05 -1.52 -5.69
N THR A 252 1.48 -1.66 -6.89
CA THR A 252 1.00 -0.53 -7.70
C THR A 252 -0.22 0.15 -7.07
N GLY A 253 -0.73 -0.31 -5.92
CA GLY A 253 -1.72 0.36 -5.07
C GLY A 253 -1.15 1.38 -4.07
N GLY A 254 0.17 1.61 -4.05
CA GLY A 254 0.79 2.69 -3.24
C GLY A 254 1.41 2.23 -1.92
N GLN A 255 1.52 0.91 -1.72
CA GLN A 255 2.28 0.35 -0.61
C GLN A 255 3.61 -0.21 -1.12
N LEU A 256 4.72 0.38 -0.71
CA LEU A 256 6.03 -0.22 -0.92
C LEU A 256 6.13 -1.45 -0.01
N LEU A 257 6.12 -2.65 -0.58
CA LEU A 257 6.10 -3.90 0.17
C LEU A 257 7.50 -4.37 0.60
N SER A 258 8.55 -4.15 -0.21
CA SER A 258 9.92 -4.47 0.19
C SER A 258 11.00 -3.87 -0.72
N THR A 259 12.08 -3.37 -0.11
CA THR A 259 13.36 -3.06 -0.77
C THR A 259 14.50 -3.97 -0.30
N ALA A 260 14.28 -4.78 0.75
CA ALA A 260 15.32 -5.55 1.43
C ALA A 260 14.92 -7.02 1.47
N VAL A 261 15.14 -7.71 0.35
CA VAL A 261 14.79 -9.12 0.23
C VAL A 261 15.90 -9.95 0.85
N ARG A 262 15.63 -10.61 1.98
CA ARG A 262 16.59 -11.56 2.54
C ARG A 262 16.58 -12.82 1.66
N PRO A 263 17.73 -13.28 1.15
CA PRO A 263 17.80 -14.58 0.51
C PRO A 263 17.43 -15.66 1.53
N ASP A 264 16.71 -16.69 1.09
CA ASP A 264 16.42 -17.88 1.89
C ASP A 264 17.77 -18.49 2.35
N PRO A 265 18.06 -18.53 3.67
CA PRO A 265 19.35 -19.00 4.19
C PRO A 265 19.71 -20.42 3.73
N GLY A 266 18.71 -21.25 3.40
CA GLY A 266 18.90 -22.62 2.92
C GLY A 266 18.92 -22.77 1.40
N ARG A 267 18.56 -21.73 0.63
CA ARG A 267 18.40 -21.79 -0.83
C ARG A 267 18.88 -20.50 -1.50
N PRO A 268 20.19 -20.35 -1.76
CA PRO A 268 20.72 -19.17 -2.45
C PRO A 268 20.03 -18.98 -3.82
N GLY A 269 19.53 -17.77 -4.07
CA GLY A 269 18.75 -17.44 -5.27
C GLY A 269 17.23 -17.54 -5.11
N ARG A 270 16.73 -18.07 -3.98
CA ARG A 270 15.31 -17.98 -3.61
C ARG A 270 15.09 -16.83 -2.63
N TYR A 271 14.04 -16.08 -2.87
CA TYR A 271 13.69 -14.89 -2.12
C TYR A 271 12.22 -14.95 -1.73
N GLN A 272 11.94 -14.59 -0.49
CA GLN A 272 10.59 -14.61 0.07
C GLN A 272 10.16 -13.17 0.36
N LEU A 273 9.10 -12.76 -0.30
CA LEU A 273 8.50 -11.43 -0.17
C LEU A 273 7.14 -11.61 0.52
N PRO A 274 7.01 -11.23 1.80
CA PRO A 274 5.72 -11.35 2.47
C PRO A 274 4.71 -10.46 1.75
N THR A 275 3.64 -11.08 1.29
CA THR A 275 2.41 -10.40 0.90
C THR A 275 1.46 -10.49 2.10
N HIS A 276 0.70 -9.43 2.33
CA HIS A 276 -0.17 -9.36 3.49
C HIS A 276 -1.45 -10.16 3.29
N GLN A 277 -2.47 -9.92 4.12
CA GLN A 277 -3.77 -10.59 4.08
C GLN A 277 -4.36 -10.59 2.67
N TRP A 278 -4.93 -11.72 2.22
CA TRP A 278 -5.59 -11.86 0.92
C TRP A 278 -7.07 -12.21 1.07
N ASP A 279 -7.90 -11.53 0.30
CA ASP A 279 -9.28 -11.86 -0.02
C ASP A 279 -9.41 -12.21 -1.51
N VAL A 280 -10.65 -12.42 -1.97
CA VAL A 280 -10.93 -12.54 -3.41
C VAL A 280 -10.74 -11.19 -4.06
N GLY A 281 -9.95 -11.14 -5.12
CA GLY A 281 -9.68 -9.89 -5.79
C GLY A 281 -8.37 -9.93 -6.56
N ARG A 282 -7.87 -8.74 -6.88
CA ARG A 282 -6.69 -8.59 -7.72
C ARG A 282 -5.69 -7.63 -7.10
N ARG A 283 -4.42 -7.98 -7.19
CA ARG A 283 -3.30 -7.09 -6.84
C ARG A 283 -2.28 -7.03 -7.96
N GLU A 284 -1.64 -5.88 -8.08
CA GLU A 284 -0.61 -5.61 -9.08
C GLU A 284 0.70 -5.21 -8.39
N TYR A 285 1.80 -5.82 -8.82
CA TYR A 285 3.13 -5.53 -8.33
C TYR A 285 4.08 -5.13 -9.46
N LEU A 286 4.87 -4.09 -9.26
CA LEU A 286 6.01 -3.75 -10.08
C LEU A 286 7.27 -4.39 -9.50
N LEU A 287 7.77 -5.41 -10.18
CA LEU A 287 9.02 -6.10 -9.88
C LEU A 287 10.17 -5.47 -10.69
N GLN A 288 11.25 -5.08 -10.01
CA GLN A 288 12.48 -4.62 -10.65
C GLN A 288 13.63 -5.60 -10.36
N LEU A 289 14.31 -6.04 -11.42
CA LEU A 289 15.43 -6.98 -11.38
C LEU A 289 16.67 -6.31 -11.97
N GLY A 290 17.72 -6.13 -11.18
CA GLY A 290 19.03 -5.68 -11.69
C GLY A 290 19.82 -6.87 -12.22
N VAL A 291 20.25 -6.82 -13.47
CA VAL A 291 20.91 -7.93 -14.18
C VAL A 291 22.24 -7.48 -14.77
N ASP A 292 23.28 -8.29 -14.52
CA ASP A 292 24.58 -8.19 -15.20
C ASP A 292 24.48 -8.85 -16.59
N ALA A 293 23.87 -8.13 -17.54
CA ALA A 293 23.45 -8.69 -18.83
C ALA A 293 24.56 -8.80 -19.89
N ASP A 294 25.77 -8.30 -19.61
CA ASP A 294 26.91 -8.23 -20.52
C ASP A 294 27.52 -9.59 -20.87
N THR A 295 27.31 -10.59 -20.01
CA THR A 295 27.77 -11.97 -20.20
C THR A 295 26.65 -12.94 -20.62
N GLU A 296 25.43 -12.44 -20.77
CA GLU A 296 24.27 -13.27 -21.10
C GLU A 296 24.21 -13.60 -22.60
N PRO A 297 23.73 -14.80 -22.98
CA PRO A 297 23.61 -15.17 -24.38
C PRO A 297 22.58 -14.31 -25.10
N LEU A 298 22.92 -13.92 -26.32
CA LEU A 298 22.08 -13.14 -27.22
C LEU A 298 21.13 -14.04 -28.02
N GLY A 299 19.98 -13.50 -28.41
CA GLY A 299 19.05 -14.15 -29.34
C GLY A 299 18.33 -15.38 -28.79
N VAL A 300 18.38 -15.60 -27.46
CA VAL A 300 17.67 -16.69 -26.78
C VAL A 300 16.78 -16.14 -25.67
N ASP A 301 15.66 -16.81 -25.44
CA ASP A 301 14.76 -16.49 -24.33
C ASP A 301 15.39 -16.97 -23.02
N LEU A 302 15.54 -16.04 -22.08
CA LEU A 302 16.14 -16.25 -20.77
C LEU A 302 15.12 -15.94 -19.69
N GLN A 303 14.85 -16.94 -18.85
CA GLN A 303 14.09 -16.76 -17.62
C GLN A 303 14.99 -16.14 -16.55
N LEU A 304 14.74 -14.89 -16.18
CA LEU A 304 15.49 -14.19 -15.14
C LEU A 304 14.99 -14.54 -13.73
N ALA A 305 13.69 -14.80 -13.61
CA ALA A 305 13.05 -15.19 -12.37
C ALA A 305 11.84 -16.08 -12.62
N SER A 306 11.48 -16.89 -11.63
CA SER A 306 10.17 -17.52 -11.51
C SER A 306 9.50 -16.94 -10.27
N ALA A 307 8.32 -16.36 -10.46
CA ALA A 307 7.47 -15.85 -9.40
C ALA A 307 6.41 -16.90 -9.04
N ALA A 308 6.24 -17.19 -7.77
CA ALA A 308 5.23 -18.11 -7.27
C ALA A 308 4.42 -17.47 -6.14
N LEU A 309 3.10 -17.62 -6.19
CA LEU A 309 2.16 -17.13 -5.18
C LEU A 309 1.01 -18.12 -5.04
N GLY A 310 0.81 -18.67 -3.84
CA GLY A 310 -0.19 -19.73 -3.64
C GLY A 310 0.11 -20.96 -4.50
N ASP A 311 -0.82 -21.35 -5.36
CA ASP A 311 -0.69 -22.44 -6.34
C ASP A 311 -0.19 -21.98 -7.73
N ALA A 312 -0.07 -20.67 -7.95
CA ALA A 312 0.32 -20.10 -9.23
C ALA A 312 1.85 -19.94 -9.36
N VAL A 313 2.37 -20.17 -10.57
CA VAL A 313 3.77 -19.92 -10.92
C VAL A 313 3.85 -19.28 -12.30
N ALA A 314 4.62 -18.20 -12.43
CA ALA A 314 4.81 -17.50 -13.69
C ALA A 314 6.29 -17.09 -13.90
N PRO A 315 6.84 -17.25 -15.12
CA PRO A 315 8.22 -16.88 -15.41
C PRO A 315 8.35 -15.41 -15.86
N VAL A 316 9.45 -14.77 -15.46
CA VAL A 316 9.90 -13.48 -16.01
C VAL A 316 10.94 -13.77 -17.09
N VAL A 317 10.56 -13.60 -18.36
CA VAL A 317 11.39 -13.96 -19.51
C VAL A 317 11.82 -12.72 -20.30
N VAL A 318 13.09 -12.66 -20.65
CA VAL A 318 13.66 -11.63 -21.54
C VAL A 318 14.46 -12.28 -22.65
N ARG A 319 14.72 -11.52 -23.72
CA ARG A 319 15.60 -11.89 -24.82
C ARG A 319 16.56 -10.75 -25.10
N TRP A 320 17.85 -11.01 -24.96
CA TRP A 320 18.89 -10.02 -25.20
C TRP A 320 19.24 -9.96 -26.68
N GLU A 321 19.21 -8.76 -27.25
CA GLU A 321 19.46 -8.50 -28.67
C GLU A 321 20.55 -7.42 -28.84
N THR A 322 21.47 -7.65 -29.79
CA THR A 322 22.57 -6.70 -30.10
C THR A 322 22.07 -5.37 -30.62
N ARG A 323 20.93 -5.36 -31.31
CA ARG A 323 20.21 -4.15 -31.68
C ARG A 323 18.76 -4.37 -31.31
N PRO A 324 18.09 -3.40 -30.66
CA PRO A 324 16.67 -3.51 -30.45
C PRO A 324 16.02 -3.58 -31.84
N ARG A 325 15.28 -4.64 -32.12
CA ARG A 325 14.56 -4.77 -33.38
C ARG A 325 13.66 -3.53 -33.49
N SER A 326 13.78 -2.80 -34.60
CA SER A 326 12.83 -1.74 -34.93
C SER A 326 11.49 -2.43 -35.21
N LEU A 327 10.71 -2.70 -34.16
CA LEU A 327 9.39 -3.30 -34.31
C LEU A 327 8.61 -2.48 -35.36
N SER A 328 7.97 -3.12 -36.32
CA SER A 328 7.09 -2.43 -37.25
C SER A 328 5.95 -1.75 -36.49
N ALA A 329 5.27 -0.78 -37.11
CA ALA A 329 4.14 -0.13 -36.45
C ALA A 329 3.00 -1.10 -36.10
N GLU A 330 2.86 -2.20 -36.86
CA GLU A 330 1.86 -3.24 -36.67
C GLU A 330 2.26 -4.23 -35.56
N GLU A 331 3.53 -4.61 -35.47
CA GLU A 331 4.07 -5.42 -34.35
C GLU A 331 4.07 -4.65 -33.01
N ARG A 332 4.06 -3.30 -33.04
CA ARG A 332 4.04 -2.43 -31.84
C ARG A 332 2.65 -2.27 -31.22
N VAL A 333 1.59 -2.44 -32.00
CA VAL A 333 0.20 -2.31 -31.53
C VAL A 333 -0.29 -3.61 -30.86
N GLY A 334 0.40 -4.73 -31.09
CA GLY A 334 0.07 -6.04 -30.52
C GLY A 334 0.79 -6.46 -29.23
N THR A 335 1.61 -5.59 -28.62
CA THR A 335 2.28 -5.90 -27.34
C THR A 335 1.78 -4.99 -26.21
N ASP A 336 0.62 -5.34 -25.67
CA ASP A 336 0.04 -4.71 -24.46
C ASP A 336 1.06 -4.72 -23.29
N ASP A 337 1.86 -5.79 -23.19
CA ASP A 337 2.89 -6.03 -22.17
C ASP A 337 3.90 -4.87 -21.98
N ASN A 338 4.24 -4.14 -23.04
CA ASN A 338 5.21 -3.04 -22.95
C ASN A 338 4.56 -1.75 -22.45
N LEU A 339 3.26 -1.59 -22.69
CA LEU A 339 2.51 -0.41 -22.29
C LEU A 339 2.21 -0.45 -20.79
N THR A 340 1.72 -1.57 -20.27
CA THR A 340 1.43 -1.77 -18.84
C THR A 340 2.66 -1.51 -17.98
N VAL A 341 3.81 -2.09 -18.34
CA VAL A 341 5.07 -1.89 -17.60
C VAL A 341 5.51 -0.43 -17.62
N THR A 342 5.33 0.26 -18.74
CA THR A 342 5.68 1.69 -18.86
C THR A 342 4.76 2.55 -18.00
N LEU A 343 3.45 2.28 -18.01
CA LEU A 343 2.46 3.00 -17.20
C LEU A 343 2.65 2.74 -15.71
N ALA A 344 2.86 1.48 -15.30
CA ALA A 344 3.13 1.10 -13.91
C ALA A 344 4.39 1.81 -13.38
N ASP A 345 5.46 1.84 -14.17
CA ASP A 345 6.68 2.57 -13.81
C ASP A 345 6.45 4.08 -13.70
N ALA A 346 5.73 4.68 -14.64
CA ALA A 346 5.41 6.11 -14.61
C ALA A 346 4.53 6.47 -13.40
N LEU A 347 3.54 5.65 -13.05
CA LEU A 347 2.70 5.82 -11.86
C LEU A 347 3.51 5.68 -10.57
N GLY A 348 4.38 4.68 -10.48
CA GLY A 348 5.26 4.49 -9.32
C GLY A 348 6.15 5.70 -9.09
N ARG A 349 6.77 6.22 -10.16
CA ARG A 349 7.58 7.44 -10.12
C ARG A 349 6.78 8.67 -9.75
N LEU A 350 5.59 8.85 -10.32
CA LEU A 350 4.70 9.97 -10.00
C LEU A 350 4.41 10.02 -8.50
N ARG A 351 3.99 8.90 -7.91
CA ARG A 351 3.67 8.83 -6.48
C ARG A 351 4.89 9.10 -5.63
N GLN A 352 6.04 8.51 -5.98
CA GLN A 352 7.29 8.75 -5.27
C GLN A 352 7.69 10.23 -5.27
N GLU A 353 7.59 10.91 -6.41
CA GLU A 353 7.92 12.34 -6.52
C GLU A 353 6.89 13.21 -5.80
N LEU A 354 5.61 12.85 -5.84
CA LEU A 354 4.57 13.55 -5.09
C LEU A 354 4.83 13.44 -3.58
N ASP A 355 5.03 12.22 -3.05
CA ASP A 355 5.31 11.97 -1.63
C ASP A 355 6.57 12.71 -1.17
N ARG A 356 7.65 12.67 -1.97
CA ARG A 356 8.89 13.42 -1.71
C ARG A 356 8.65 14.92 -1.68
N GLY A 357 7.86 15.44 -2.61
CA GLY A 357 7.53 16.86 -2.71
C GLY A 357 6.71 17.36 -1.53
N GLN A 358 5.67 16.62 -1.15
CA GLN A 358 4.82 16.94 0.00
C GLN A 358 5.59 16.85 1.30
N LEU A 359 6.45 15.84 1.45
CA LEU A 359 7.29 15.70 2.62
C LEU A 359 8.36 16.81 2.71
N ALA A 360 8.93 17.22 1.57
CA ALA A 360 9.82 18.36 1.54
C ALA A 360 9.08 19.66 1.94
N ALA A 361 7.85 19.85 1.47
CA ALA A 361 7.01 20.98 1.84
C ALA A 361 6.74 20.98 3.37
N HIS A 362 6.32 19.84 3.91
CA HIS A 362 6.06 19.67 5.35
C HIS A 362 7.29 19.96 6.21
N ARG A 363 8.49 19.64 5.72
CA ARG A 363 9.77 19.94 6.39
C ARG A 363 10.32 21.33 6.07
N ASN A 364 9.53 22.21 5.45
CA ASN A 364 9.91 23.56 5.02
C ASN A 364 11.14 23.60 4.08
N ARG A 365 11.36 22.55 3.29
CA ARG A 365 12.45 22.44 2.29
C ARG A 365 11.95 22.87 0.92
N ARG A 366 11.70 24.17 0.77
CA ARG A 366 11.00 24.76 -0.37
C ARG A 366 11.54 24.35 -1.74
N ASP A 367 12.84 24.53 -1.99
CA ASP A 367 13.45 24.20 -3.29
C ASP A 367 13.34 22.72 -3.64
N SER A 368 13.38 21.84 -2.63
CA SER A 368 13.22 20.40 -2.86
C SER A 368 11.76 20.05 -3.11
N ALA A 369 10.83 20.72 -2.42
CA ALA A 369 9.42 20.55 -2.64
C ALA A 369 9.02 20.97 -4.07
N GLU A 370 9.37 22.18 -4.49
CA GLU A 370 9.07 22.67 -5.84
C GLU A 370 9.65 21.76 -6.94
N ARG A 371 10.88 21.25 -6.74
CA ARG A 371 11.51 20.30 -7.68
C ARG A 371 10.75 18.97 -7.80
N HIS A 372 10.42 18.36 -6.66
CA HIS A 372 9.76 17.04 -6.63
C HIS A 372 8.28 17.14 -7.03
N LEU A 373 7.55 18.16 -6.55
CA LEU A 373 6.18 18.44 -6.99
C LEU A 373 6.15 18.78 -8.49
N GLY A 374 7.14 19.50 -9.00
CA GLY A 374 7.31 19.77 -10.43
C GLY A 374 7.46 18.51 -11.27
N ALA A 375 8.31 17.57 -10.84
CA ALA A 375 8.46 16.27 -11.49
C ALA A 375 7.16 15.44 -11.45
N ALA A 376 6.44 15.47 -10.32
CA ALA A 376 5.14 14.82 -10.20
C ALA A 376 4.10 15.43 -11.14
N VAL A 377 3.98 16.76 -11.18
CA VAL A 377 3.09 17.48 -12.10
C VAL A 377 3.39 17.15 -13.55
N GLN A 378 4.67 17.11 -13.93
CA GLN A 378 5.08 16.77 -15.28
C GLN A 378 4.66 15.35 -15.67
N LEU A 379 4.85 14.37 -14.77
CA LEU A 379 4.41 12.99 -15.00
C LEU A 379 2.87 12.91 -15.09
N ALA A 380 2.15 13.60 -14.21
CA ALA A 380 0.69 13.63 -14.22
C ALA A 380 0.15 14.21 -15.53
N HIS A 381 0.76 15.29 -16.02
CA HIS A 381 0.45 15.93 -17.30
C HIS A 381 0.73 15.03 -18.50
N GLN A 382 1.83 14.28 -18.49
CA GLN A 382 2.15 13.28 -19.52
C GLN A 382 1.15 12.12 -19.54
N LEU A 383 0.70 11.68 -18.36
CA LEU A 383 -0.27 10.59 -18.20
C LEU A 383 -1.72 11.06 -18.42
N GLY A 384 -1.99 12.37 -18.37
CA GLY A 384 -3.35 12.91 -18.51
C GLY A 384 -4.24 12.67 -17.28
N ILE A 385 -3.65 12.57 -16.09
CA ILE A 385 -4.36 12.33 -14.82
C ILE A 385 -4.42 13.61 -13.99
N SER A 386 -5.60 13.95 -13.46
CA SER A 386 -5.85 15.23 -12.80
C SER A 386 -5.60 15.22 -11.29
N TRP A 387 -5.86 14.10 -10.60
CA TRP A 387 -5.78 14.04 -9.14
C TRP A 387 -4.45 14.54 -8.54
N PRO A 388 -3.25 14.29 -9.13
CA PRO A 388 -2.01 14.82 -8.58
C PRO A 388 -1.94 16.33 -8.74
N LEU A 389 -2.47 16.87 -9.86
CA LEU A 389 -2.50 18.30 -10.13
C LEU A 389 -3.42 19.01 -9.14
N ASP A 390 -4.59 18.44 -8.88
CA ASP A 390 -5.56 18.99 -7.94
C ASP A 390 -5.02 19.02 -6.51
N ARG A 391 -4.24 17.99 -6.14
CA ARG A 391 -3.53 17.96 -4.86
C ARG A 391 -2.37 18.95 -4.80
N VAL A 392 -1.56 19.10 -5.85
CA VAL A 392 -0.46 20.08 -5.85
C VAL A 392 -0.99 21.51 -5.75
N ARG A 393 -2.12 21.81 -6.39
CA ARG A 393 -2.80 23.12 -6.35
C ARG A 393 -3.22 23.56 -4.94
N THR A 394 -3.29 22.65 -3.98
CA THR A 394 -3.68 22.98 -2.60
C THR A 394 -2.57 23.71 -1.83
N ILE A 395 -1.32 23.55 -2.26
CA ILE A 395 -0.13 24.10 -1.59
C ILE A 395 0.78 24.90 -2.52
N ALA A 396 0.53 24.87 -3.84
CA ALA A 396 1.39 25.48 -4.85
C ALA A 396 0.62 25.96 -6.07
N ASP A 397 1.17 26.97 -6.76
CA ASP A 397 0.77 27.35 -8.11
C ASP A 397 1.51 26.47 -9.13
N ILE A 398 0.79 26.00 -10.15
CA ILE A 398 1.37 25.29 -11.30
C ILE A 398 1.47 26.27 -12.47
N ASP A 399 2.67 26.81 -12.69
CA ASP A 399 2.92 27.80 -13.73
C ASP A 399 3.03 27.14 -15.13
N ASP A 400 3.64 25.94 -15.20
CA ASP A 400 3.75 25.16 -16.44
C ASP A 400 3.79 23.65 -16.13
N ALA A 401 2.67 22.96 -16.36
CA ALA A 401 2.57 21.53 -16.08
C ALA A 401 3.45 20.67 -17.02
N ALA A 402 3.67 21.10 -18.26
CA ALA A 402 4.47 20.34 -19.23
C ALA A 402 5.97 20.36 -18.89
N ARG A 403 6.44 21.50 -18.36
CA ARG A 403 7.82 21.66 -17.89
C ARG A 403 8.01 21.30 -16.42
N GLY A 404 6.92 21.06 -15.67
CA GLY A 404 6.98 20.78 -14.24
C GLY A 404 7.39 22.01 -13.43
N ILE A 405 6.98 23.21 -13.84
CA ILE A 405 7.27 24.44 -13.11
C ILE A 405 6.15 24.65 -12.08
N VAL A 406 6.53 24.54 -10.81
CA VAL A 406 5.65 24.65 -9.65
C VAL A 406 6.26 25.64 -8.66
N ARG A 407 5.44 26.52 -8.11
CA ARG A 407 5.84 27.51 -7.11
C ARG A 407 4.97 27.36 -5.88
N LEU A 408 5.56 26.97 -4.76
CA LEU A 408 4.82 26.81 -3.50
C LEU A 408 4.11 28.12 -3.12
N HIS A 409 3.00 28.06 -2.40
CA HIS A 409 2.43 29.27 -1.82
C HIS A 409 3.34 29.84 -0.73
N GLN A 410 3.21 31.12 -0.42
CA GLN A 410 3.96 31.73 0.70
C GLN A 410 3.50 31.14 2.05
N SER A 411 2.20 30.85 2.14
CA SER A 411 1.56 30.14 3.25
C SER A 411 0.50 29.21 2.66
N TYR A 412 0.38 28.01 3.23
CA TYR A 412 -0.64 27.03 2.87
C TYR A 412 -1.06 26.26 4.12
N ASP A 413 -2.23 25.63 4.03
CA ASP A 413 -2.81 24.86 5.13
C ASP A 413 -1.97 23.61 5.43
N GLN A 414 -1.33 23.61 6.60
CA GLN A 414 -0.48 22.50 7.06
C GLN A 414 -1.30 21.26 7.42
N ASP A 415 -2.53 21.42 7.90
CA ASP A 415 -3.37 20.29 8.28
C ASP A 415 -3.88 19.59 7.03
N ARG A 416 -4.22 20.36 5.99
CA ARG A 416 -4.49 19.79 4.66
C ARG A 416 -3.27 19.07 4.08
N LEU A 417 -2.07 19.63 4.18
CA LEU A 417 -0.86 18.96 3.71
C LEU A 417 -0.61 17.64 4.47
N ARG A 418 -0.76 17.64 5.80
CA ARG A 418 -0.66 16.42 6.61
C ARG A 418 -1.68 15.38 6.15
N ALA A 419 -2.93 15.79 5.92
CA ALA A 419 -3.99 14.93 5.39
C ALA A 419 -3.64 14.33 4.03
N ASP A 420 -3.11 15.12 3.12
CA ASP A 420 -2.70 14.66 1.80
C ASP A 420 -1.52 13.66 1.89
N ILE A 421 -0.56 13.88 2.79
CA ILE A 421 0.55 12.93 3.04
C ILE A 421 0.03 11.63 3.63
N LEU A 422 -0.88 11.71 4.62
CA LEU A 422 -1.45 10.54 5.27
C LEU A 422 -2.25 9.70 4.29
N THR A 423 -3.20 10.31 3.57
CA THR A 423 -4.08 9.59 2.64
C THR A 423 -3.32 9.08 1.42
N GLY A 424 -2.26 9.76 1.00
CA GLY A 424 -1.52 9.39 -0.21
C GLY A 424 -2.40 9.50 -1.46
N GLY A 425 -1.85 9.18 -2.63
CA GLY A 425 -2.57 9.29 -3.91
C GLY A 425 -3.11 7.95 -4.40
N ASP A 426 -4.43 7.84 -4.54
CA ASP A 426 -5.05 6.71 -5.22
C ASP A 426 -5.22 7.03 -6.71
N ALA A 427 -4.37 6.42 -7.53
CA ALA A 427 -4.42 6.55 -8.99
C ALA A 427 -4.96 5.28 -9.67
N GLY A 428 -5.40 4.28 -8.87
CA GLY A 428 -5.58 2.92 -9.37
C GLY A 428 -4.28 2.27 -9.83
N THR A 429 -4.41 1.14 -10.52
CA THR A 429 -3.31 0.38 -11.13
C THR A 429 -3.02 0.81 -12.57
N ALA A 430 -1.92 0.35 -13.16
CA ALA A 430 -1.65 0.61 -14.58
C ALA A 430 -2.77 0.04 -15.48
N GLN A 431 -3.32 -1.10 -15.06
CA GLN A 431 -4.47 -1.75 -15.68
C GLN A 431 -5.77 -0.94 -15.60
N ASP A 432 -6.02 -0.25 -14.48
CA ASP A 432 -7.20 0.61 -14.37
C ASP A 432 -7.10 1.79 -15.33
N LEU A 433 -5.91 2.41 -15.43
CA LEU A 433 -5.67 3.43 -16.45
C LEU A 433 -5.83 2.86 -17.87
N LEU A 434 -5.32 1.68 -18.16
CA LEU A 434 -5.51 1.02 -19.46
C LEU A 434 -6.98 0.79 -19.79
N ARG A 435 -7.79 0.39 -18.81
CA ARG A 435 -9.24 0.24 -18.97
C ARG A 435 -9.90 1.57 -19.28
N ASP A 436 -9.56 2.62 -18.52
CA ASP A 436 -10.07 3.97 -18.77
C ASP A 436 -9.64 4.47 -20.15
N TYR A 437 -8.40 4.17 -20.57
CA TYR A 437 -7.86 4.48 -21.89
C TYR A 437 -8.53 3.70 -23.02
N ALA A 438 -9.06 2.50 -22.79
CA ALA A 438 -9.72 1.69 -23.81
C ALA A 438 -11.12 2.25 -24.21
N HIS A 439 -11.68 3.15 -23.41
CA HIS A 439 -13.03 3.68 -23.59
C HIS A 439 -13.13 5.08 -24.25
N GLY A 440 -12.03 5.73 -24.66
CA GLY A 440 -12.08 7.03 -25.37
C GLY A 440 -11.80 6.97 -26.89
N VAL A 441 -11.36 8.07 -27.54
CA VAL A 441 -11.22 8.19 -29.02
C VAL A 441 -9.75 8.29 -29.51
N GLU A 442 -9.21 7.23 -30.14
CA GLU A 442 -7.77 7.04 -30.51
C GLU A 442 -7.08 8.31 -31.06
N ARG A 443 -6.02 8.82 -30.39
CA ARG A 443 -5.19 9.93 -30.93
C ARG A 443 -3.83 9.41 -31.37
N ARG A 444 -3.34 9.86 -32.53
CA ARG A 444 -2.01 9.48 -33.04
C ARG A 444 -0.97 10.52 -32.67
N CYS A 445 0.22 10.06 -32.30
CA CYS A 445 1.35 10.95 -32.10
C CYS A 445 1.73 11.68 -33.40
N PRO A 446 1.85 13.02 -33.40
CA PRO A 446 2.17 13.78 -34.60
C PRO A 446 3.65 13.67 -35.02
N ARG A 447 4.51 13.10 -34.17
CA ARG A 447 5.95 12.99 -34.44
C ARG A 447 6.23 11.99 -35.57
N PRO A 448 6.94 12.38 -36.63
CA PRO A 448 7.34 11.47 -37.70
C PRO A 448 8.13 10.27 -37.13
N GLY A 449 7.60 9.06 -37.34
CA GLY A 449 8.20 7.81 -36.84
C GLY A 449 7.65 7.29 -35.50
N CYS A 450 6.85 8.09 -34.77
CA CYS A 450 6.14 7.63 -33.58
C CYS A 450 4.71 7.21 -33.96
N ARG A 451 4.49 5.93 -34.25
CA ARG A 451 3.16 5.40 -34.64
C ARG A 451 2.35 4.84 -33.46
N ARG A 452 2.69 5.21 -32.21
CA ARG A 452 1.95 4.70 -31.05
C ARG A 452 0.57 5.36 -30.96
N PRO A 453 -0.51 4.57 -30.72
CA PRO A 453 -1.75 5.14 -30.23
C PRO A 453 -1.45 5.79 -28.89
N ALA A 454 -1.90 7.03 -28.75
CA ALA A 454 -1.99 7.64 -27.45
C ALA A 454 -3.25 7.17 -26.75
N GLY A 455 -3.11 6.84 -25.47
CA GLY A 455 -4.25 6.55 -24.60
C GLY A 455 -5.22 7.73 -24.54
N LEU A 456 -6.46 7.43 -24.19
CA LEU A 456 -7.61 8.30 -24.34
C LEU A 456 -7.98 8.90 -23.00
N PRO A 457 -7.14 9.82 -22.48
CA PRO A 457 -7.17 11.24 -22.84
C PRO A 457 -5.77 11.89 -22.80
N ALA A 458 -4.72 11.17 -23.18
CA ALA A 458 -3.34 11.64 -23.05
C ALA A 458 -3.12 12.91 -23.88
N ALA A 459 -2.57 13.94 -23.24
CA ALA A 459 -2.15 15.16 -23.93
C ALA A 459 -0.76 15.00 -24.58
N TYR A 460 0.00 13.95 -24.20
CA TYR A 460 1.35 13.68 -24.71
C TYR A 460 1.56 12.18 -24.98
N CYS A 461 2.38 11.88 -25.98
CA CYS A 461 2.78 10.50 -26.23
C CYS A 461 3.70 10.02 -25.10
N ILE A 462 3.27 9.04 -24.32
CA ILE A 462 4.04 8.43 -23.22
C ILE A 462 5.40 7.83 -23.62
N THR A 463 5.66 7.65 -24.92
CA THR A 463 6.93 7.09 -25.43
C THR A 463 7.93 8.15 -25.82
N CYS A 464 7.49 9.24 -26.45
CA CYS A 464 8.38 10.28 -26.97
C CYS A 464 8.16 11.66 -26.37
N GLY A 465 7.13 11.84 -25.54
CA GLY A 465 6.77 13.11 -24.90
C GLY A 465 6.14 14.15 -25.82
N GLU A 466 5.81 13.81 -27.07
CA GLU A 466 5.25 14.78 -28.03
C GLU A 466 3.78 15.11 -27.72
N PRO A 467 3.35 16.38 -27.76
CA PRO A 467 1.96 16.75 -27.58
C PRO A 467 1.06 16.11 -28.64
N LEU A 468 -0.07 15.59 -28.21
CA LEU A 468 -1.08 14.92 -29.02
C LEU A 468 -2.17 15.95 -29.32
N ARG A 469 -2.36 16.27 -30.59
CA ARG A 469 -3.42 17.18 -31.03
C ARG A 469 -4.73 16.41 -31.16
#